data_AF-A0A151MVB5-F1
#
_entry.id   AF-A0A151MVB5-F1
#
_cell.length_a   1.000
_cell.length_b   1.000
_cell.length_c   1.000
_cell.angle_alpha   90.00
_cell.angle_beta   90.00
_cell.angle_gamma   90.00
#
_symmetry.space_group_name_H-M   'P 1'
#
loop_
_entity.id
_entity.type
_entity.pdbx_description
1 polymer ?
#
loop_
_entity_poly.entity_id
_entity_poly.type
_entity_poly.pdbx_seq_one_letter_code
_entity_poly.pdbx_strand_id
1 'polypeptide(L)'
;MIIQRVVLNSRPGKNGVPVPENFRMEEVTIPDKIQEGQVCVRTLYLSVDPYMRCRMNEDTDAEYLRAWKLSEVADDKSHFRWKSAPKGRSSADKITVEEIQKARNITRERFLVLNYMDKHEASVLQLCQWIKEGKLKVRETVTRGLEKTGAAFQSMMTGGNIGKQMVLISE
;
A
#
# COMPACT_ATOMS: atom_id res chain seq x y z
N MET A 1 -24.19 -9.78 -10.76
CA MET A 1 -23.83 -8.42 -11.21
C MET A 1 -22.42 -8.48 -11.77
N ILE A 2 -22.16 -7.74 -12.83
CA ILE A 2 -20.82 -7.65 -13.43
C ILE A 2 -20.08 -6.51 -12.72
N ILE A 3 -18.87 -6.77 -12.24
CA ILE A 3 -17.98 -5.77 -11.66
C ILE A 3 -16.63 -5.79 -12.37
N GLN A 4 -15.91 -4.68 -12.31
CA GLN A 4 -14.53 -4.58 -12.76
C GLN A 4 -13.57 -4.70 -11.58
N ARG A 5 -12.44 -5.36 -11.80
CA ARG A 5 -11.36 -5.49 -10.80
C ARG A 5 -9.99 -5.36 -11.44
N VAL A 6 -9.01 -4.95 -10.63
CA VAL A 6 -7.60 -4.89 -11.04
C VAL A 6 -6.86 -6.08 -10.46
N VAL A 7 -6.11 -6.78 -11.30
CA VAL A 7 -5.28 -7.93 -10.92
C VAL A 7 -3.80 -7.67 -11.23
N LEU A 8 -2.92 -8.38 -10.54
CA LEU A 8 -1.50 -8.38 -10.89
C LEU A 8 -1.26 -9.22 -12.16
N ASN A 9 -0.79 -8.59 -13.22
CA ASN A 9 -0.55 -9.21 -14.52
C ASN A 9 0.89 -9.74 -14.67
N SER A 10 1.87 -8.99 -14.19
CA SER A 10 3.29 -9.37 -14.27
C SER A 10 4.09 -8.75 -13.12
N ARG A 11 5.27 -9.30 -12.83
CA ARG A 11 6.14 -8.81 -11.74
C ARG A 11 7.20 -7.86 -12.32
N PRO A 12 7.43 -6.68 -11.72
CA PRO A 12 8.52 -5.79 -12.12
C PRO A 12 9.90 -6.31 -11.66
N GLY A 13 9.94 -7.33 -10.78
CA GLY A 13 11.18 -7.83 -10.19
C GLY A 13 11.70 -6.94 -9.05
N LYS A 14 12.80 -7.37 -8.41
CA LYS A 14 13.30 -6.72 -7.19
C LYS A 14 13.71 -5.27 -7.41
N ASN A 15 14.44 -5.00 -8.50
CA ASN A 15 14.98 -3.69 -8.84
C ASN A 15 14.27 -2.99 -10.00
N GLY A 16 13.27 -3.63 -10.62
CA GLY A 16 12.53 -3.01 -11.72
C GLY A 16 11.53 -1.97 -11.23
N VAL A 17 11.32 -0.96 -12.08
CA VAL A 17 10.32 0.08 -11.88
C VAL A 17 8.95 -0.49 -12.25
N PRO A 18 7.91 -0.34 -11.40
CA PRO A 18 6.56 -0.72 -11.76
C PRO A 18 6.08 0.04 -13.00
N VAL A 19 5.43 -0.68 -13.90
CA VAL A 19 4.81 -0.14 -15.10
C VAL A 19 3.31 -0.47 -15.11
N PRO A 20 2.47 0.30 -15.83
CA PRO A 20 1.02 0.08 -15.84
C PRO A 20 0.64 -1.34 -16.28
N GLU A 21 1.42 -1.95 -17.18
CA GLU A 21 1.22 -3.30 -17.73
C GLU A 21 1.46 -4.41 -16.70
N ASN A 22 2.04 -4.08 -15.54
CA ASN A 22 2.06 -5.00 -14.40
C ASN A 22 0.68 -5.22 -13.81
N PHE A 23 -0.30 -4.40 -14.15
CA PHE A 23 -1.69 -4.53 -13.76
C PHE A 23 -2.56 -4.81 -14.98
N ARG A 24 -3.67 -5.52 -14.76
CA ARG A 24 -4.68 -5.77 -15.77
C ARG A 24 -6.05 -5.56 -15.16
N MET A 25 -6.97 -4.97 -15.93
CA MET A 25 -8.37 -4.88 -15.54
C MET A 25 -9.13 -6.07 -16.15
N GLU A 26 -10.05 -6.62 -15.39
CA GLU A 26 -10.93 -7.69 -15.86
C GLU A 26 -12.33 -7.56 -15.26
N GLU A 27 -13.31 -8.06 -15.99
CA GLU A 27 -14.69 -8.15 -15.56
C GLU A 27 -14.94 -9.51 -14.91
N VAL A 28 -15.72 -9.51 -13.82
CA VAL A 28 -16.15 -10.72 -13.16
C VAL A 28 -17.60 -10.61 -12.73
N THR A 29 -18.31 -11.72 -12.81
CA THR A 29 -19.67 -11.84 -12.29
C THR A 29 -19.62 -12.22 -10.82
N ILE A 30 -20.24 -11.41 -9.97
CA ILE A 30 -20.49 -11.74 -8.56
C ILE A 30 -21.98 -12.03 -8.34
N PRO A 31 -22.36 -12.82 -7.32
CA PRO A 31 -23.75 -13.12 -7.03
C PRO A 31 -24.59 -11.86 -6.82
N ASP A 32 -25.77 -11.81 -7.45
CA ASP A 32 -26.73 -10.71 -7.26
C ASP A 32 -27.49 -10.79 -5.93
N LYS A 33 -27.55 -11.99 -5.33
CA LYS A 33 -28.25 -12.22 -4.07
C LYS A 33 -27.29 -12.00 -2.90
N ILE A 34 -27.61 -10.97 -2.12
CA ILE A 34 -26.97 -10.68 -0.82
C ILE A 34 -27.55 -11.67 0.20
N GLN A 35 -26.68 -12.38 0.92
CA GLN A 35 -27.08 -13.30 1.99
C GLN A 35 -27.27 -12.55 3.32
N GLU A 36 -27.91 -13.19 4.29
CA GLU A 36 -28.02 -12.65 5.65
C GLU A 36 -26.64 -12.30 6.22
N GLY A 37 -26.51 -11.09 6.79
CA GLY A 37 -25.24 -10.57 7.30
C GLY A 37 -24.27 -10.02 6.24
N GLN A 38 -24.60 -10.06 4.95
CA GLN A 38 -23.82 -9.42 3.90
C GLN A 38 -24.35 -8.02 3.57
N VAL A 39 -23.47 -7.15 3.09
CA VAL A 39 -23.81 -5.82 2.59
C VAL A 39 -23.19 -5.62 1.21
N CYS A 40 -23.93 -4.92 0.33
CA CYS A 40 -23.38 -4.44 -0.93
C CYS A 40 -22.89 -3.01 -0.74
N VAL A 41 -21.63 -2.77 -1.10
CA VAL A 41 -21.00 -1.46 -1.01
C VAL A 41 -20.55 -1.00 -2.39
N ARG A 42 -20.71 0.29 -2.65
CA ARG A 42 -20.19 0.94 -3.86
C ARG A 42 -18.88 1.62 -3.51
N THR A 43 -17.78 1.15 -4.10
CA THR A 43 -16.47 1.79 -3.95
C THR A 43 -16.46 3.12 -4.71
N LEU A 44 -16.28 4.22 -3.97
CA LEU A 44 -16.14 5.56 -4.56
C LEU A 44 -14.68 5.86 -4.93
N TYR A 45 -13.75 5.51 -4.04
CA TYR A 45 -12.33 5.74 -4.21
C TYR A 45 -11.51 4.50 -3.81
N LEU A 46 -10.37 4.33 -4.45
CA LEU A 46 -9.31 3.42 -4.03
C LEU A 46 -8.07 4.22 -3.64
N SER A 47 -7.48 3.86 -2.50
CA SER A 47 -6.17 4.39 -2.11
C SER A 47 -5.06 3.58 -2.79
N VAL A 48 -4.04 4.28 -3.25
CA VAL A 48 -2.83 3.67 -3.80
C VAL A 48 -1.68 3.98 -2.85
N ASP A 49 -0.87 2.97 -2.51
CA ASP A 49 0.14 3.06 -1.45
C ASP A 49 1.49 2.47 -1.85
N PRO A 50 2.61 3.06 -1.40
CA PRO A 50 3.94 2.60 -1.77
C PRO A 50 4.25 1.19 -1.24
N TYR A 51 3.66 0.76 -0.13
CA TYR A 51 3.88 -0.60 0.40
C TYR A 51 3.36 -1.69 -0.57
N MET A 52 2.41 -1.36 -1.46
CA MET A 52 1.93 -2.30 -2.48
C MET A 52 3.07 -2.76 -3.40
N ARG A 53 4.14 -1.95 -3.56
CA ARG A 53 5.35 -2.33 -4.30
C ARG A 53 6.00 -3.60 -3.76
N CYS A 54 6.03 -3.78 -2.44
CA CYS A 54 6.56 -4.99 -1.82
C CYS A 54 5.77 -6.23 -2.25
N ARG A 55 4.45 -6.07 -2.46
CA ARG A 55 3.54 -7.18 -2.76
C ARG A 55 3.57 -7.60 -4.23
N MET A 56 4.12 -6.79 -5.13
CA MET A 56 4.24 -7.16 -6.55
C MET A 56 5.28 -8.26 -6.80
N ASN A 57 6.23 -8.47 -5.89
CA ASN A 57 7.30 -9.46 -6.00
C ASN A 57 7.07 -10.63 -5.06
N GLU A 58 7.69 -11.78 -5.34
CA GLU A 58 7.56 -12.99 -4.51
C GLU A 58 8.15 -12.80 -3.11
N ASP A 59 9.33 -12.19 -3.06
CA ASP A 59 9.96 -11.72 -1.82
C ASP A 59 9.50 -10.29 -1.56
N THR A 60 8.73 -10.11 -0.48
CA THR A 60 8.23 -8.80 -0.06
C THR A 60 9.28 -7.98 0.70
N ASP A 61 10.39 -8.60 1.12
CA ASP A 61 11.36 -8.09 2.11
C ASP A 61 10.66 -7.59 3.42
N ALA A 62 9.40 -8.00 3.67
CA ALA A 62 8.57 -7.55 4.79
C ALA A 62 7.67 -8.68 5.31
N GLU A 63 7.98 -9.18 6.50
CA GLU A 63 7.36 -10.39 7.09
C GLU A 63 5.85 -10.27 7.35
N TYR A 64 5.35 -9.04 7.51
CA TYR A 64 3.92 -8.77 7.73
C TYR A 64 3.12 -8.64 6.43
N LEU A 65 3.79 -8.64 5.26
CA LEU A 65 3.15 -8.51 3.95
C LEU A 65 3.24 -9.83 3.18
N ARG A 66 2.12 -10.20 2.55
CA ARG A 66 2.08 -11.30 1.57
C ARG A 66 2.17 -10.75 0.15
N ALA A 67 2.97 -11.40 -0.68
CA ALA A 67 3.01 -11.17 -2.11
C ALA A 67 1.64 -11.43 -2.74
N TRP A 68 1.27 -10.58 -3.71
CA TRP A 68 0.20 -10.88 -4.65
C TRP A 68 0.63 -12.02 -5.57
N LYS A 69 -0.34 -12.88 -5.88
CA LYS A 69 -0.20 -13.88 -6.92
C LYS A 69 -0.59 -13.28 -8.27
N LEU A 70 0.00 -13.82 -9.33
CA LEU A 70 -0.37 -13.44 -10.69
C LEU A 70 -1.83 -13.81 -10.96
N SER A 71 -2.53 -12.94 -11.68
CA SER A 71 -3.95 -13.03 -12.01
C SER A 71 -4.90 -13.04 -10.81
N GLU A 72 -4.43 -12.73 -9.60
CA GLU A 72 -5.29 -12.45 -8.44
C GLU A 72 -5.47 -10.94 -8.25
N VAL A 73 -6.55 -10.57 -7.55
CA VAL A 73 -6.91 -9.18 -7.28
C VAL A 73 -5.79 -8.48 -6.52
N ALA A 74 -5.38 -7.32 -7.02
CA ALA A 74 -4.41 -6.44 -6.38
C ALA A 74 -5.07 -5.66 -5.23
N ASP A 75 -5.58 -6.37 -4.23
CA ASP A 75 -6.29 -5.79 -3.09
C ASP A 75 -5.42 -5.70 -1.83
N ASP A 76 -5.94 -5.03 -0.79
CA ASP A 76 -5.34 -4.95 0.54
C ASP A 76 -5.78 -6.07 1.50
N LYS A 77 -6.21 -7.24 1.00
CA LYS A 77 -6.58 -8.36 1.89
C LYS A 77 -5.33 -9.02 2.48
N SER A 78 -4.69 -8.32 3.38
CA SER A 78 -3.66 -8.85 4.24
C SER A 78 -4.33 -9.69 5.33
N HIS A 79 -4.18 -11.01 5.22
CA HIS A 79 -4.21 -11.87 6.40
C HIS A 79 -2.90 -11.57 7.17
N PHE A 80 -2.91 -10.51 7.97
CA PHE A 80 -1.81 -10.15 8.87
C PHE A 80 -1.44 -11.37 9.69
N ARG A 81 -0.21 -11.87 9.49
CA ARG A 81 0.35 -12.92 10.34
C ARG A 81 1.65 -12.39 10.89
N TRP A 82 1.60 -11.93 12.14
CA TRP A 82 2.81 -11.59 12.88
C TRP A 82 3.63 -12.87 13.04
N LYS A 83 4.73 -12.97 12.31
CA LYS A 83 5.84 -13.83 12.68
C LYS A 83 7.01 -12.89 12.96
N SER A 84 7.67 -13.16 14.08
CA SER A 84 8.75 -12.41 14.70
C SER A 84 9.77 -11.82 13.72
N ALA A 85 10.30 -10.65 14.10
CA ALA A 85 11.17 -9.74 13.37
C ALA A 85 12.27 -10.36 12.45
N PRO A 86 12.61 -9.68 11.34
CA PRO A 86 13.51 -10.22 10.34
C PRO A 86 14.95 -10.32 10.85
N LYS A 87 15.58 -11.47 10.56
CA LYS A 87 17.03 -11.62 10.67
C LYS A 87 17.70 -10.75 9.61
N GLY A 88 18.60 -9.87 10.06
CA GLY A 88 19.36 -8.96 9.19
C GLY A 88 20.17 -9.70 8.13
N ARG A 89 20.43 -9.04 6.99
CA ARG A 89 21.38 -9.54 5.99
C ARG A 89 22.79 -9.51 6.57
N SER A 90 23.47 -10.66 6.53
CA SER A 90 24.92 -10.75 6.64
C SER A 90 25.55 -10.30 5.31
N SER A 91 26.38 -9.26 5.34
CA SER A 91 27.29 -8.93 4.24
C SER A 91 28.63 -8.51 4.82
N ALA A 92 29.68 -9.23 4.45
CA ALA A 92 30.94 -9.32 5.19
C ALA A 92 31.99 -8.26 4.85
N ASP A 93 31.69 -7.20 4.10
CA ASP A 93 32.72 -6.27 3.58
C ASP A 93 32.35 -4.77 3.60
N LYS A 94 31.62 -4.28 4.62
CA LYS A 94 31.36 -2.84 4.76
C LYS A 94 31.48 -2.40 6.21
N ILE A 95 32.03 -1.20 6.44
CA ILE A 95 31.87 -0.46 7.71
C ILE A 95 30.40 -0.58 8.09
N THR A 96 30.14 -1.14 9.26
CA THR A 96 28.78 -1.44 9.67
C THR A 96 28.01 -0.13 9.86
N VAL A 97 26.70 -0.17 9.64
CA VAL A 97 25.84 0.99 9.92
C VAL A 97 25.96 1.40 11.39
N GLU A 98 26.26 0.46 12.29
CA GLU A 98 26.56 0.74 13.71
C GLU A 98 27.87 1.53 13.90
N GLU A 99 28.94 1.19 13.18
CA GLU A 99 30.22 1.91 13.26
C GLU A 99 30.09 3.35 12.77
N ILE A 100 29.35 3.59 11.68
CA ILE A 100 29.08 4.96 11.19
C ILE A 100 28.28 5.75 12.22
N GLN A 101 27.25 5.14 12.82
CA GLN A 101 26.44 5.79 13.85
C GLN A 101 27.30 6.20 15.05
N LYS A 102 28.14 5.28 15.54
CA LYS A 102 29.03 5.54 16.67
C LYS A 102 30.07 6.61 16.36
N ALA A 103 30.75 6.51 15.22
CA ALA A 103 31.79 7.47 14.84
C ALA A 103 31.25 8.88 14.58
N ARG A 104 29.99 8.99 14.13
CA ARG A 104 29.34 10.28 13.80
C ARG A 104 28.34 10.75 14.85
N ASN A 105 28.23 10.05 15.99
CA ASN A 105 27.26 10.35 17.05
C ASN A 105 25.81 10.49 16.54
N ILE A 106 25.37 9.57 15.66
CA ILE A 106 24.03 9.58 15.06
C ILE A 106 23.11 8.65 15.84
N THR A 107 21.96 9.15 16.27
CA THR A 107 20.84 8.32 16.77
C THR A 107 19.94 7.90 15.61
N ARG A 108 19.62 6.60 15.52
CA ARG A 108 18.72 6.06 14.50
C ARG A 108 17.68 5.16 15.15
N GLU A 109 16.41 5.56 15.05
CA GLU A 109 15.29 4.79 15.57
C GLU A 109 14.42 4.25 14.43
N ARG A 110 13.95 3.00 14.58
CA ARG A 110 12.98 2.40 13.66
C ARG A 110 11.58 2.74 14.15
N PHE A 111 10.76 3.26 13.24
CA PHE A 111 9.33 3.45 13.47
C PHE A 111 8.52 2.48 12.61
N LEU A 112 7.57 1.77 13.23
CA LEU A 112 6.57 0.96 12.54
C LEU A 112 5.21 1.30 13.14
N VAL A 113 4.28 1.80 12.33
CA VAL A 113 2.95 2.25 12.78
C VAL A 113 2.19 1.15 13.54
N LEU A 114 2.39 -0.12 13.15
CA LEU A 114 1.77 -1.29 13.78
C LEU A 114 2.21 -1.51 15.24
N ASN A 115 3.33 -0.91 15.68
CA ASN A 115 3.77 -0.99 17.08
C ASN A 115 3.03 0.00 18.00
N TYR A 116 2.20 0.89 17.44
CA TYR A 116 1.50 1.95 18.16
C TYR A 116 -0.02 1.87 18.01
N MET A 117 -0.55 0.66 17.78
CA MET A 117 -2.00 0.46 17.59
C MET A 117 -2.83 0.81 18.83
N ASP A 118 -2.22 0.79 20.03
CA ASP A 118 -2.79 1.30 21.28
C ASP A 118 -3.14 2.80 21.21
N LYS A 119 -2.44 3.56 20.35
CA LYS A 119 -2.66 4.99 20.14
C LYS A 119 -3.54 5.30 18.93
N HIS A 120 -3.95 4.30 18.17
CA HIS A 120 -4.60 4.48 16.87
C HIS A 120 -5.90 5.30 17.00
N GLU A 121 -6.79 4.92 17.91
CA GLU A 121 -8.08 5.61 18.10
C GLU A 121 -7.92 7.08 18.50
N ALA A 122 -7.14 7.34 19.55
CA ALA A 122 -6.87 8.69 20.02
C ALA A 122 -6.22 9.57 18.93
N SER A 123 -5.32 9.00 18.15
CA SER A 123 -4.65 9.70 17.03
C SER A 123 -5.64 10.06 15.93
N VAL A 124 -6.53 9.14 15.54
CA VAL A 124 -7.55 9.40 14.50
C VAL A 124 -8.46 10.54 14.94
N LEU A 125 -8.97 10.51 16.18
CA LEU A 125 -9.84 11.55 16.71
C LEU A 125 -9.18 12.94 16.68
N GLN A 126 -7.92 13.02 17.12
CA GLN A 126 -7.16 14.27 17.11
C GLN A 126 -6.90 14.78 15.69
N LEU A 127 -6.52 13.91 14.75
CA LEU A 127 -6.31 14.28 13.34
C LEU A 127 -7.60 14.80 12.70
N CYS A 128 -8.74 14.13 12.95
CA CYS A 128 -10.05 14.60 12.49
C CYS A 128 -10.39 15.98 13.05
N GLN A 129 -10.08 16.24 14.32
CA GLN A 129 -10.28 17.56 14.92
C GLN A 129 -9.42 18.62 14.22
N TRP A 130 -8.13 18.35 13.99
CA TRP A 130 -7.26 19.31 13.29
C TRP A 130 -7.68 19.59 11.85
N ILE A 131 -8.24 18.60 11.14
CA ILE A 131 -8.83 18.82 9.81
C ILE A 131 -10.02 19.78 9.92
N LYS A 132 -10.95 19.54 10.87
CA LYS A 132 -12.13 20.39 11.09
C LYS A 132 -11.75 21.83 11.48
N GLU A 133 -10.71 21.99 12.27
CA GLU A 133 -10.19 23.29 12.72
C GLU A 133 -9.30 23.98 11.67
N GLY A 134 -9.02 23.35 10.53
CA GLY A 134 -8.15 23.89 9.49
C GLY A 134 -6.65 23.89 9.85
N LYS A 135 -6.27 23.26 10.98
CA LYS A 135 -4.87 23.10 11.42
C LYS A 135 -4.11 22.07 10.59
N LEU A 136 -4.82 21.10 10.02
CA LEU A 136 -4.26 20.09 9.11
C LEU A 136 -4.88 20.21 7.72
N LYS A 137 -4.05 20.49 6.73
CA LYS A 137 -4.46 20.53 5.31
C LYS A 137 -4.17 19.19 4.66
N VAL A 138 -5.21 18.53 4.17
CA VAL A 138 -5.06 17.28 3.40
C VAL A 138 -4.74 17.64 1.95
N ARG A 139 -3.76 16.94 1.38
CA ARG A 139 -3.43 17.03 -0.05
C ARG A 139 -3.57 15.66 -0.66
N GLU A 140 -4.18 15.61 -1.83
CA GLU A 140 -4.46 14.38 -2.54
C GLU A 140 -4.21 14.59 -4.03
N THR A 141 -3.76 13.52 -4.68
CA THR A 141 -3.71 13.41 -6.13
C THR A 141 -4.77 12.41 -6.53
N VAL A 142 -5.81 12.86 -7.21
CA VAL A 142 -6.94 12.02 -7.61
C VAL A 142 -6.86 11.70 -9.10
N THR A 143 -6.65 10.43 -9.40
CA THR A 143 -6.75 9.89 -10.77
C THR A 143 -8.16 9.38 -10.99
N ARG A 144 -8.78 9.68 -12.14
CA ARG A 144 -10.16 9.23 -12.44
C ARG A 144 -10.13 8.00 -13.34
N GLY A 145 -10.88 6.97 -12.95
CA GLY A 145 -11.05 5.72 -13.70
C GLY A 145 -10.21 4.58 -13.13
N LEU A 146 -10.86 3.42 -12.92
CA LEU A 146 -10.21 2.21 -12.40
C LEU A 146 -9.09 1.73 -13.33
N GLU A 147 -9.27 1.88 -14.64
CA GLU A 147 -8.32 1.51 -15.68
C GLU A 147 -6.98 2.25 -15.55
N LYS A 148 -6.96 3.41 -14.90
CA LYS A 148 -5.75 4.22 -14.68
C LYS A 148 -5.00 3.85 -13.40
N THR A 149 -5.44 2.84 -12.65
CA THR A 149 -4.79 2.42 -11.39
C THR A 149 -3.30 2.09 -11.58
N GLY A 150 -2.94 1.38 -12.64
CA GLY A 150 -1.54 1.05 -12.93
C GLY A 150 -0.68 2.29 -13.20
N ALA A 151 -1.21 3.25 -13.95
CA ALA A 151 -0.54 4.52 -14.23
C ALA A 151 -0.44 5.41 -12.98
N ALA A 152 -1.49 5.45 -12.15
CA ALA A 152 -1.48 6.15 -10.87
C ALA A 152 -0.42 5.57 -9.92
N PHE A 153 -0.32 4.24 -9.86
CA PHE A 153 0.71 3.56 -9.06
C PHE A 153 2.12 3.87 -9.57
N GLN A 154 2.36 3.76 -10.88
CA GLN A 154 3.65 4.12 -11.47
C GLN A 154 4.02 5.59 -11.18
N SER A 155 3.09 6.53 -11.42
CA SER A 155 3.30 7.96 -11.17
C SER A 155 3.67 8.22 -9.71
N MET A 156 3.00 7.57 -8.76
CA MET A 156 3.34 7.67 -7.34
C MET A 156 4.75 7.15 -7.04
N MET A 157 5.14 6.02 -7.63
CA MET A 157 6.47 5.43 -7.44
C MET A 157 7.61 6.27 -8.04
N THR A 158 7.31 7.14 -9.01
CA THR A 158 8.26 8.06 -9.63
C THR A 158 8.16 9.49 -9.08
N GLY A 159 7.35 9.72 -8.05
CA GLY A 159 7.20 11.03 -7.38
C GLY A 159 6.31 12.04 -8.10
N GLY A 160 5.43 11.57 -9.00
CA GLY A 160 4.49 12.41 -9.74
C GLY A 160 3.26 12.87 -8.95
N ASN A 161 3.01 12.33 -7.76
CA ASN A 161 1.87 12.68 -6.92
C ASN A 161 2.23 13.68 -5.81
N ILE A 162 1.28 14.55 -5.48
CA ILE A 162 1.33 15.39 -4.28
C ILE A 162 0.33 14.84 -3.26
N GLY A 163 0.82 14.52 -2.07
CA GLY A 163 -0.01 13.99 -0.99
C GLY A 163 -0.51 12.57 -1.28
N LYS A 164 -1.71 12.22 -0.81
CA LYS A 164 -2.25 10.87 -0.94
C LYS A 164 -2.67 10.57 -2.39
N GLN A 165 -2.13 9.50 -2.98
CA GLN A 165 -2.59 9.02 -4.28
C GLN A 165 -3.92 8.27 -4.12
N MET A 166 -4.94 8.74 -4.82
CA MET A 166 -6.28 8.19 -4.85
C MET A 166 -6.72 7.91 -6.29
N VAL A 167 -7.60 6.93 -6.47
CA VAL A 167 -8.27 6.65 -7.73
C VAL A 167 -9.78 6.76 -7.51
N LEU A 168 -10.42 7.72 -8.18
CA LEU A 168 -11.87 7.86 -8.21
C LEU A 168 -12.48 6.82 -9.14
N ILE A 169 -13.42 6.03 -8.61
CA ILE A 169 -14.08 4.92 -9.27
C ILE A 169 -15.54 5.27 -9.61
N SER A 170 -16.23 5.97 -8.71
CA SER A 170 -17.66 6.26 -8.86
C SER A 170 -18.01 7.55 -8.12
N GLU A 171 -18.91 8.35 -8.70
CA GLU A 171 -19.44 9.60 -8.11
C GLU A 171 -20.76 9.35 -7.36
#